data_AF-A0A975QLP7-F1
#
_entry.id   AF-A0A975QLP7-F1
#
_cell.length_a   1.000
_cell.length_b   1.000
_cell.length_c   1.000
_cell.angle_alpha   90.00
_cell.angle_beta   90.00
_cell.angle_gamma   90.00
#
_symmetry.space_group_name_H-M   'P 1'
#
loop_
_entity.id
_entity.type
_entity.pdbx_description
1 polymer ?
#
loop_
_entity_poly.entity_id
_entity_poly.type
_entity_poly.pdbx_seq_one_letter_code
_entity_poly.pdbx_strand_id
1 'polypeptide(L)'
;MSFREVFLPDAPFWAPFLITYDPPREQIFTEYVRGRLTPGPHDLRAIVIQTADPEFSARWLGTPLGLPTQGTEVPLLGGHLRFEEGPEDRIVAVVTTGPEAQIEGLQFRST
;
A
#
# COMPACT_ATOMS: atom_id res chain seq x y z
N MET A 1 16.89 6.98 15.90
CA MET A 1 15.71 6.82 15.02
C MET A 1 14.78 5.86 15.71
N SER A 2 13.57 6.32 16.04
CA SER A 2 12.51 5.50 16.62
C SER A 2 11.28 5.60 15.73
N PHE A 3 10.33 4.69 15.95
CA PHE A 3 9.04 4.71 15.29
C PHE A 3 7.94 4.35 16.27
N ARG A 4 6.71 4.75 15.96
CA ARG A 4 5.51 4.33 16.67
C ARG A 4 4.52 3.78 15.68
N GLU A 5 3.93 2.64 16.03
CA GLU A 5 2.90 1.96 15.26
C GLU A 5 1.54 2.20 15.90
N VAL A 6 0.53 2.37 15.06
CA VAL A 6 -0.88 2.48 15.45
C VAL A 6 -1.67 1.48 14.62
N PHE A 7 -2.33 0.56 15.30
CA PHE A 7 -3.22 -0.42 14.69
C PHE A 7 -4.66 0.07 14.79
N LEU A 8 -5.44 -0.16 13.73
CA LEU A 8 -6.87 0.13 13.74
C LEU A 8 -7.59 -1.04 14.41
N PRO A 9 -8.23 -0.83 15.58
CA PRO A 9 -9.05 -1.87 16.20
C PRO A 9 -10.24 -2.21 15.29
N ASP A 10 -10.63 -3.48 15.27
CA ASP A 10 -11.80 -3.97 14.53
C ASP A 10 -11.78 -3.66 13.02
N ALA A 11 -10.57 -3.61 12.44
CA ALA A 11 -10.36 -3.37 11.02
C ALA A 11 -10.29 -4.68 10.20
N PRO A 12 -10.57 -4.64 8.89
CA PRO A 12 -10.35 -5.77 8.00
C PRO A 12 -8.90 -6.29 8.06
N PHE A 13 -8.68 -7.58 7.77
CA PHE A 13 -7.35 -8.20 7.86
C PHE A 13 -6.29 -7.57 6.95
N TRP A 14 -6.71 -6.96 5.84
CA TRP A 14 -5.84 -6.24 4.92
C TRP A 14 -5.58 -4.79 5.32
N ALA A 15 -6.27 -4.26 6.34
CA ALA A 15 -6.16 -2.87 6.72
C ALA A 15 -4.72 -2.54 7.14
N PRO A 16 -4.20 -1.36 6.73
CA PRO A 16 -2.86 -0.98 7.12
C PRO A 16 -2.79 -0.64 8.61
N PHE A 17 -1.62 -0.79 9.19
CA PHE A 17 -1.23 -0.05 10.38
C PHE A 17 -0.53 1.25 9.96
N LEU A 18 -0.54 2.23 10.85
CA LEU A 18 0.09 3.52 10.62
C LEU A 18 1.41 3.58 11.37
N ILE A 19 2.45 4.10 10.72
CA ILE A 19 3.77 4.28 11.31
C ILE A 19 4.17 5.75 11.27
N THR A 20 4.62 6.27 12.42
CA THR A 20 5.23 7.60 12.53
C THR A 20 6.68 7.46 12.94
N TYR A 21 7.55 8.35 12.44
CA TYR A 21 8.99 8.30 12.67
C TYR A 21 9.48 9.50 13.47
N ASP A 22 10.53 9.28 14.25
CA ASP A 22 11.32 10.33 14.90
C ASP A 22 12.83 10.13 14.59
N PRO A 23 13.47 11.05 13.83
CA PRO A 23 12.92 12.31 13.31
C PRO A 23 11.87 12.11 12.20
N PRO A 24 11.10 13.16 11.81
CA PRO A 24 10.07 13.06 10.78
C PRO A 24 10.59 12.49 9.46
N ARG A 25 9.69 11.87 8.69
CA ARG A 25 10.02 11.18 7.43
C ARG A 25 10.78 12.11 6.47
N GLU A 26 10.42 13.38 6.37
CA GLU A 26 11.05 14.35 5.48
C GLU A 26 12.52 14.58 5.85
N GLN A 27 12.82 14.60 7.14
CA GLN A 27 14.18 14.71 7.66
C GLN A 27 14.96 13.42 7.40
N ILE A 28 14.35 12.26 7.67
CA ILE A 28 14.95 10.95 7.34
C ILE A 28 15.30 10.90 5.85
N PHE A 29 14.37 11.31 5.00
CA PHE A 29 14.54 11.29 3.55
C PHE A 29 15.68 12.21 3.10
N THR A 30 15.80 13.38 3.70
CA THR A 30 16.82 14.39 3.35
C THR A 30 18.20 13.99 3.85
N GLU A 31 18.32 13.48 5.08
CA GLU A 31 19.59 13.27 5.76
C GLU A 31 20.16 11.86 5.55
N TYR A 32 19.32 10.84 5.43
CA TYR A 32 19.76 9.44 5.44
C TYR A 32 19.47 8.68 4.15
N VAL A 33 18.54 9.16 3.34
CA VAL A 33 18.00 8.42 2.18
C VAL A 33 18.28 9.12 0.85
N ARG A 34 18.53 10.43 0.86
CA ARG A 34 18.82 11.23 -0.34
C ARG A 34 19.99 10.61 -1.11
N GLY A 35 19.74 10.23 -2.36
CA GLY A 35 20.72 9.56 -3.24
C GLY A 35 20.91 8.06 -2.99
N ARG A 36 20.15 7.45 -2.06
CA ARG A 36 20.18 6.00 -1.76
C ARG A 36 18.94 5.24 -2.24
N LEU A 37 17.85 5.95 -2.57
CA LEU A 37 16.70 5.37 -3.27
C LEU A 37 16.80 5.70 -4.75
N THR A 38 17.27 4.74 -5.54
CA THR A 38 17.23 4.80 -6.99
C THR A 38 16.07 3.92 -7.45
N PRO A 39 15.15 4.42 -8.30
CA PRO A 39 14.20 3.59 -9.01
C PRO A 39 14.89 2.34 -9.56
N GLY A 40 14.40 1.18 -9.16
CA GLY A 40 14.97 -0.12 -9.51
C GLY A 40 14.13 -0.83 -10.57
N PRO A 41 14.60 -1.99 -11.07
CA PRO A 41 13.82 -2.81 -11.98
C PRO A 41 12.56 -3.44 -11.36
N HIS A 42 12.28 -3.20 -10.07
CA HIS A 42 11.16 -3.78 -9.32
C HIS A 42 10.45 -2.74 -8.46
N ASP A 43 10.19 -1.55 -9.00
CA ASP A 43 9.52 -0.49 -8.25
C ASP A 43 8.04 -0.82 -8.05
N LEU A 44 7.55 -0.64 -6.82
CA LEU A 44 6.16 -0.82 -6.46
C LEU A 44 5.29 0.22 -7.18
N ARG A 45 4.22 -0.24 -7.82
CA ARG A 45 3.18 0.58 -8.46
C ARG A 45 1.85 0.49 -7.75
N ALA A 46 1.48 -0.72 -7.33
CA ALA A 46 0.24 -0.93 -6.60
C ALA A 46 0.31 -2.08 -5.61
N ILE A 47 -0.57 -2.03 -4.60
CA ILE A 47 -0.94 -3.21 -3.80
C ILE A 47 -2.38 -3.55 -4.15
N VAL A 48 -2.65 -4.82 -4.42
CA VAL A 48 -3.97 -5.31 -4.82
C VAL A 48 -4.60 -6.08 -3.68
N ILE A 49 -5.79 -5.65 -3.29
CA ILE A 49 -6.58 -6.23 -2.22
C ILE A 49 -7.87 -6.77 -2.84
N GLN A 50 -8.17 -8.03 -2.59
CA GLN A 50 -9.46 -8.60 -2.96
C GLN A 50 -10.45 -8.41 -1.82
N THR A 51 -11.66 -7.95 -2.12
CA THR A 51 -12.76 -7.74 -1.15
C THR A 51 -14.10 -8.02 -1.82
N ALA A 52 -15.15 -8.27 -1.04
CA ALA A 52 -16.50 -8.46 -1.57
C ALA A 52 -17.13 -7.17 -2.12
N ASP A 53 -16.73 -6.00 -1.59
CA ASP A 53 -17.16 -4.68 -2.07
C ASP A 53 -15.94 -3.75 -2.20
N PRO A 54 -15.32 -3.70 -3.39
CA PRO A 54 -14.12 -2.91 -3.64
C PRO A 54 -14.28 -1.41 -3.44
N GLU A 55 -15.41 -0.83 -3.87
CA GLU A 55 -15.67 0.60 -3.76
C GLU A 55 -15.94 1.00 -2.31
N PHE A 56 -16.65 0.17 -1.55
CA PHE A 56 -16.80 0.38 -0.12
C PHE A 56 -15.45 0.31 0.59
N SER A 57 -14.62 -0.69 0.28
CA SER A 57 -13.31 -0.88 0.92
C SER A 57 -12.34 0.27 0.61
N ALA A 58 -12.32 0.75 -0.64
CA ALA A 58 -11.56 1.94 -1.03
C ALA A 58 -12.01 3.18 -0.23
N ARG A 59 -13.32 3.41 -0.10
CA ARG A 59 -13.88 4.53 0.69
C ARG A 59 -13.62 4.39 2.18
N TRP A 60 -13.75 3.18 2.72
CA TRP A 60 -13.47 2.87 4.13
C TRP A 60 -12.03 3.24 4.48
N LEU A 61 -11.08 2.96 3.58
CA LEU A 61 -9.67 3.30 3.80
C LEU A 61 -9.34 4.77 3.50
N GLY A 62 -9.86 5.31 2.40
CA GLY A 62 -9.55 6.69 1.98
C GLY A 62 -10.03 7.73 2.97
N THR A 63 -11.23 7.55 3.54
CA THR A 63 -11.85 8.49 4.49
C THR A 63 -11.01 8.81 5.73
N PRO A 64 -10.58 7.82 6.55
CA PRO A 64 -9.76 8.09 7.74
C PRO A 64 -8.36 8.62 7.39
N LEU A 65 -7.85 8.33 6.19
CA LEU A 65 -6.55 8.83 5.73
C LEU A 65 -6.63 10.23 5.08
N GLY A 66 -7.84 10.76 4.86
CA GLY A 66 -8.03 12.00 4.10
C GLY A 66 -7.55 11.89 2.65
N LEU A 67 -7.53 10.68 2.09
CA LEU A 67 -7.09 10.41 0.72
C LEU A 67 -8.31 10.37 -0.20
N PRO A 68 -8.21 10.91 -1.43
CA PRO A 68 -9.27 10.79 -2.41
C PRO A 68 -9.44 9.31 -2.82
N THR A 69 -10.63 8.94 -3.26
CA THR A 69 -10.88 7.62 -3.86
C THR A 69 -11.27 7.77 -5.32
N GLN A 70 -10.75 6.91 -6.19
CA GLN A 70 -11.07 6.86 -7.61
C GLN A 70 -11.72 5.50 -7.92
N GLY A 71 -13.04 5.41 -7.71
CA GLY A 71 -13.75 4.14 -7.78
C GLY A 71 -13.21 3.16 -6.75
N THR A 72 -12.49 2.13 -7.21
CA THR A 72 -11.89 1.08 -6.39
C THR A 72 -10.41 1.32 -6.08
N GLU A 73 -9.90 2.53 -6.32
CA GLU A 73 -8.49 2.87 -6.07
C GLU A 73 -8.32 3.98 -5.02
N VAL A 74 -7.24 3.86 -4.23
CA VAL A 74 -6.77 4.88 -3.28
C VAL A 74 -5.34 5.26 -3.67
N PRO A 75 -5.09 6.48 -4.20
CA PRO A 75 -3.76 6.92 -4.57
C PRO A 75 -2.92 7.18 -3.33
N LEU A 76 -1.65 6.76 -3.40
CA LEU A 76 -0.63 6.98 -2.38
C LEU A 76 0.54 7.76 -2.96
N LEU A 77 1.40 8.31 -2.10
CA LEU A 77 2.66 8.90 -2.55
C LEU A 77 3.60 7.78 -3.06
N GLY A 78 3.69 7.63 -4.38
CA GLY A 78 4.57 6.65 -5.05
C GLY A 78 3.86 5.42 -5.62
N GLY A 79 2.53 5.31 -5.49
CA GLY A 79 1.75 4.18 -6.02
C GLY A 79 0.26 4.32 -5.73
N HIS A 80 -0.47 3.22 -5.75
CA HIS A 80 -1.89 3.19 -5.39
C HIS A 80 -2.26 1.87 -4.70
N LEU A 81 -3.36 1.88 -3.96
CA LEU A 81 -4.03 0.66 -3.52
C LEU A 81 -5.18 0.40 -4.49
N ARG A 82 -5.26 -0.82 -5.02
CA ARG A 82 -6.33 -1.25 -5.91
C ARG A 82 -7.16 -2.31 -5.21
N PHE A 83 -8.46 -2.07 -5.14
CA PHE A 83 -9.43 -3.05 -4.65
C PHE A 83 -10.04 -3.79 -5.84
N GLU A 84 -10.00 -5.11 -5.80
CA GLU A 84 -10.60 -6.02 -6.78
C GLU A 84 -11.72 -6.81 -6.11
N GLU A 85 -12.77 -7.12 -6.87
CA GLU A 85 -13.81 -8.01 -6.38
C GLU A 85 -13.24 -9.43 -6.22
N GLY A 86 -13.49 -10.05 -5.08
CA GLY A 86 -13.07 -11.42 -4.83
C GLY A 86 -13.40 -11.91 -3.42
N PRO A 87 -13.37 -13.24 -3.21
CA PRO A 87 -13.79 -13.85 -1.94
C PRO A 87 -12.72 -13.82 -0.84
N GLU A 88 -11.48 -13.45 -1.17
CA GLU A 88 -10.31 -13.72 -0.31
C GLU A 88 -10.13 -12.73 0.85
N ASP A 89 -10.78 -11.56 0.81
CA ASP A 89 -10.68 -10.46 1.80
C ASP A 89 -9.25 -10.21 2.32
N ARG A 90 -8.27 -10.13 1.39
CA ARG A 90 -6.83 -10.02 1.70
C ARG A 90 -6.02 -9.35 0.59
N ILE A 91 -4.77 -9.03 0.88
CA ILE A 91 -3.77 -8.66 -0.13
C ILE A 91 -3.45 -9.91 -0.97
N VAL A 92 -3.63 -9.82 -2.28
CA VAL A 92 -3.42 -10.96 -3.21
C VAL A 92 -2.31 -10.70 -4.21
N ALA A 93 -1.98 -9.42 -4.46
CA ALA A 93 -0.91 -9.09 -5.37
C ALA A 93 -0.20 -7.80 -5.03
N VAL A 94 1.01 -7.67 -5.55
CA VAL A 94 1.74 -6.43 -5.70
C VAL A 94 2.01 -6.22 -7.19
N VAL A 95 1.88 -4.98 -7.64
CA VAL A 95 2.15 -4.59 -9.01
C VAL A 95 3.47 -3.86 -9.03
N THR A 96 4.41 -4.27 -9.88
CA THR A 96 5.77 -3.72 -9.95
C THR A 96 6.21 -3.49 -11.39
N THR A 97 7.28 -2.72 -11.60
CA THR A 97 7.94 -2.58 -12.92
C THR A 97 8.78 -3.79 -13.34
N GLY A 98 8.80 -4.85 -12.53
CA GLY A 98 9.62 -6.05 -12.73
C GLY A 98 8.88 -7.26 -13.30
N PRO A 99 9.58 -8.41 -13.44
CA PRO A 99 9.00 -9.66 -13.91
C PRO A 99 7.88 -10.17 -13.00
N GLU A 100 6.97 -10.91 -13.61
CA GLU A 100 5.89 -11.58 -12.91
C GLU A 100 6.38 -12.81 -12.15
N ALA A 101 5.80 -13.04 -10.98
CA ALA A 101 6.12 -14.18 -10.14
C ALA A 101 4.95 -14.51 -9.21
N GLN A 102 4.95 -15.72 -8.64
CA GLN A 102 4.10 -16.08 -7.51
C GLN A 102 4.96 -16.69 -6.41
N ILE A 103 4.88 -16.12 -5.21
CA ILE A 103 5.68 -16.53 -4.05
C ILE A 103 4.72 -16.74 -2.89
N GLU A 104 4.61 -17.98 -2.39
CA GLU A 104 3.75 -18.33 -1.24
C GLU A 104 2.29 -17.81 -1.38
N GLY A 105 1.75 -17.82 -2.60
CA GLY A 105 0.38 -17.36 -2.88
C GLY A 105 0.22 -15.86 -3.14
N LEU A 106 1.26 -15.05 -2.94
CA LEU A 106 1.28 -13.63 -3.34
C LEU A 106 1.72 -13.49 -4.80
N GLN A 107 0.93 -12.78 -5.59
CA GLN A 107 1.25 -12.51 -7.00
C GLN A 107 2.07 -11.23 -7.16
N PHE A 108 3.13 -11.28 -7.95
CA PHE A 108 3.84 -10.13 -8.47
C PHE A 108 3.41 -9.94 -9.92
N ARG A 109 2.72 -8.83 -10.19
CA ARG A 109 2.19 -8.48 -11.51
C ARG A 109 3.04 -7.39 -12.12
N SER A 110 3.19 -7.40 -13.44
CA SER A 110 3.88 -6.34 -14.18
C SER A 110 2.89 -5.26 -14.64
N THR A 111 3.34 -4.01 -14.72
CA THR A 111 2.63 -2.89 -15.42
C THR A 111 3.37 -2.48 -16.67
#